data_AF-A0A2K8P0E4-F1
#
_entry.id   AF-A0A2K8P0E4-F1
#
_cell.length_a   1.000
_cell.length_b   1.000
_cell.length_c   1.000
_cell.angle_alpha   90.00
_cell.angle_beta   90.00
_cell.angle_gamma   90.00
#
_symmetry.space_group_name_H-M   'P 1'
#
loop_
_entity.id
_entity.type
_entity.pdbx_description
1 polymer ?
#
loop_
_entity_poly.entity_id
_entity_poly.type
_entity_poly.pdbx_seq_one_letter_code
_entity_poly.pdbx_strand_id
1 'polypeptide(L)' 'MCVDTTVRSTYEKGYKVKLVAEGCTTKNLTFNNVEVNYKEVNISYFAALARFP' A
#
# COMPACT_ATOMS: atom_id res chain seq x y z
N MET A 1 6.11 -1.40 3.57
CA MET A 1 5.87 0.02 3.21
C MET A 1 5.05 0.64 4.34
N CYS A 2 5.38 1.84 4.86
CA CYS A 2 4.75 2.37 6.08
C CYS A 2 3.21 2.49 5.97
N VAL A 3 2.72 2.95 4.82
CA VAL A 3 1.27 3.08 4.56
C VAL A 3 0.53 1.74 4.67
N ASP A 4 1.08 0.67 4.07
CA ASP A 4 0.48 -0.68 4.13
C ASP A 4 0.40 -1.21 5.57
N THR A 5 1.48 -1.09 6.33
CA THR A 5 1.52 -1.53 7.73
C THR A 5 0.55 -0.72 8.59
N THR A 6 0.51 0.60 8.44
CA THR A 6 -0.39 1.46 9.21
C THR A 6 -1.86 1.18 8.89
N VAL A 7 -2.25 1.06 7.62
CA VAL A 7 -3.65 0.78 7.24
C VAL A 7 -4.12 -0.56 7.84
N ARG A 8 -3.30 -1.61 7.71
CA ARG A 8 -3.61 -2.93 8.27
C ARG A 8 -3.75 -2.90 9.79
N SER A 9 -2.75 -2.34 10.48
CA SER A 9 -2.73 -2.29 11.94
C SER A 9 -3.88 -1.44 12.50
N THR A 10 -4.20 -0.33 11.84
CA THR A 10 -5.33 0.53 12.25
C THR A 10 -6.67 -0.17 12.03
N TYR A 11 -6.84 -0.90 10.92
CA TYR A 11 -8.04 -1.72 10.71
C TYR A 11 -8.17 -2.83 11.77
N GLU A 12 -7.08 -3.53 12.08
CA GLU A 12 -7.04 -4.56 13.14
C GLU A 12 -7.40 -4.01 14.53
N LYS A 13 -7.14 -2.73 14.78
CA LYS A 13 -7.54 -2.02 16.01
C LYS A 13 -9.03 -1.59 16.02
N GLY A 14 -9.80 -1.92 14.98
CA GLY A 14 -11.24 -1.69 14.91
C GLY A 14 -11.65 -0.32 14.35
N TYR A 15 -10.72 0.43 13.77
CA TYR A 15 -11.03 1.70 13.11
C TYR A 15 -11.50 1.46 11.67
N LYS A 16 -12.41 2.32 11.19
CA LYS A 16 -12.71 2.43 9.74
C LYS A 16 -11.59 3.20 9.06
N VAL A 17 -11.09 2.70 7.93
CA VAL A 17 -9.91 3.28 7.29
C VAL A 17 -10.21 3.64 5.85
N LYS A 18 -10.08 4.94 5.54
CA LYS A 18 -10.11 5.43 4.17
C LYS A 18 -8.70 5.83 3.72
N LEU A 19 -8.16 5.11 2.75
CA LEU A 19 -6.86 5.44 2.14
C LEU A 19 -7.04 6.45 0.99
N VAL A 20 -6.28 7.54 1.02
CA VAL A 20 -6.19 8.51 -0.10
C VAL A 20 -4.96 8.16 -0.94
N ALA A 21 -5.16 7.33 -1.96
CA ALA A 21 -4.07 6.79 -2.79
C ALA A 21 -3.24 7.88 -3.50
N GLU A 22 -3.87 8.96 -3.94
CA GLU A 22 -3.23 10.10 -4.63
C GLU A 22 -2.26 10.89 -3.74
N GLY A 23 -2.37 10.75 -2.41
CA GLY A 23 -1.46 11.36 -1.44
C GLY A 23 -0.29 10.46 -1.02
N CYS A 24 -0.18 9.26 -1.60
CA CYS A 24 0.81 8.26 -1.22
C CYS A 24 1.75 7.95 -2.40
N THR A 25 3.01 7.63 -2.11
CA THR A 25 3.94 7.17 -3.13
C THR A 25 4.97 6.20 -2.58
N THR A 26 5.73 5.58 -3.47
CA THR A 26 6.85 4.70 -3.19
C THR A 26 7.94 4.93 -4.24
N LYS A 27 9.11 4.32 -4.04
CA LYS A 27 10.16 4.20 -5.06
C LYS A 27 10.01 2.90 -5.85
N ASN A 28 10.70 2.80 -6.98
CA ASN A 28 10.93 1.51 -7.65
C ASN A 28 11.55 0.52 -6.66
N LEU A 29 11.17 -0.75 -6.76
CA LEU A 29 11.69 -1.82 -5.93
C LEU A 29 12.37 -2.87 -6.80
N THR A 30 13.38 -3.53 -6.27
CA THR A 30 14.03 -4.66 -6.92
C THR A 30 13.87 -5.89 -6.06
N PHE A 31 13.42 -7.00 -6.65
CA PHE A 31 13.32 -8.29 -5.98
C PHE A 31 13.77 -9.39 -6.95
N ASN A 32 14.68 -10.26 -6.52
CA ASN A 32 15.28 -11.31 -7.38
C ASN A 32 15.79 -10.77 -8.73
N ASN A 33 16.49 -9.63 -8.71
CA ASN A 33 16.98 -8.91 -9.90
C ASN A 33 15.89 -8.45 -10.89
N VAL A 34 14.61 -8.49 -10.49
CA VAL A 34 13.49 -7.91 -11.25
C VAL A 34 13.19 -6.54 -10.65
N GLU A 35 13.27 -5.49 -11.46
CA GLU A 35 12.78 -4.18 -11.09
C GLU A 35 11.27 -4.11 -11.30
N VAL A 36 10.56 -3.60 -10.30
CA VAL A 36 9.14 -3.29 -10.33
C VAL A 36 9.00 -1.79 -10.20
N ASN A 37 8.35 -1.16 -11.17
CA ASN A 37 8.27 0.30 -11.19
C ASN A 37 7.34 0.79 -10.05
N TYR A 38 7.54 2.02 -9.60
CA TYR A 38 6.80 2.57 -8.46
C TYR A 38 5.27 2.55 -8.65
N LYS A 39 4.76 2.67 -9.89
CA LYS A 39 3.32 2.62 -10.20
C LYS A 39 2.77 1.23 -9.96
N GLU A 40 3.49 0.20 -10.40
CA GLU A 40 3.15 -1.21 -10.20
C GLU A 40 3.20 -1.61 -8.72
N VAL A 41 4.20 -1.13 -7.98
CA VAL A 41 4.26 -1.32 -6.53
C VAL A 41 3.05 -0.64 -5.87
N ASN A 42 2.80 0.64 -6.15
CA ASN A 42 1.68 1.38 -5.58
C ASN A 42 0.34 0.71 -5.87
N ILE A 43 0.05 0.38 -7.14
CA ILE A 43 -1.25 -0.20 -7.52
C ILE A 43 -1.45 -1.58 -6.86
N SER A 44 -0.40 -2.38 -6.73
CA SER A 44 -0.46 -3.68 -6.07
C SER A 44 -0.82 -3.54 -4.58
N TYR A 45 -0.13 -2.65 -3.86
CA TYR A 45 -0.42 -2.40 -2.45
C TYR A 45 -1.80 -1.75 -2.25
N PHE A 46 -2.16 -0.74 -3.04
CA PHE A 46 -3.45 -0.07 -2.89
C PHE A 46 -4.63 -0.98 -3.23
N ALA A 47 -4.52 -1.82 -4.27
CA ALA A 47 -5.53 -2.83 -4.57
C ALA A 47 -5.70 -3.82 -3.41
N ALA A 48 -4.60 -4.26 -2.79
CA ALA A 48 -4.66 -5.14 -1.62
C ALA A 48 -5.29 -4.47 -0.39
N LEU A 49 -5.12 -3.15 -0.22
CA LEU A 49 -5.70 -2.38 0.88
C LEU A 49 -7.16 -1.97 0.63
N ALA A 50 -7.61 -1.91 -0.63
CA ALA A 50 -8.98 -1.49 -0.99
C ALA A 50 -10.09 -2.39 -0.44
N ARG A 51 -9.75 -3.59 0.07
CA ARG A 51 -10.69 -4.48 0.76
C ARG A 51 -11.08 -4.01 2.17
N PHE A 52 -10.35 -3.06 2.76
CA PHE A 52 -10.62 -2.55 4.10
C PHE A 52 -11.63 -1.38 4.02
N PRO A 53 -12.78 -1.47 4.72
CA PRO A 53 -13.85 -0.48 4.69
C PRO A 53 -13.62 0.78 5.57
#